data_AF-A0A431LK16-F1
#
_entry.id   AF-A0A431LK16-F1
#
_cell.length_a   1.000
_cell.length_b   1.000
_cell.length_c   1.000
_cell.angle_alpha   90.00
_cell.angle_beta   90.00
_cell.angle_gamma   90.00
#
_symmetry.space_group_name_H-M   'P 1'
#
loop_
_entity.id
_entity.type
_entity.pdbx_description
1 polymer ?
#
loop_
_entity_poly.entity_id
_entity_poly.type
_entity_poly.pdbx_seq_one_letter_code
_entity_poly.pdbx_strand_id
1 'polypeptide(L)'
;MRFVCKKRASGAVALFVLILVVVAVLLRAAILKYQYYFGMYHDDGVYLVSAQSLAQGLGYRILSLPGEPFQTKYPIGYPFLLSLALRLCPAFPANLVTLETLQVIISALAVLISVAYLISTRKVTLRLGFVIAAATLLNMRFIDFAPMLMSDLPSALLAAVCMWCAESHGRRRGSYAPWTALWLVAAVSMRTQAIILIPSLIIYYAARKQLKSIVPILLAAVAFIAPQLWWQSQFSNGTPEILTFYTNYLKHAYGTLPPAAAGFAAGSGNFHWSMILQINTYFPGLEQIPYEKLPPLAFFLLYSVFYYLLAVPSLTGLFILLRRASLPALYCFFYGLSFSVWPIKLEWRHILPVIVFGYYFYFVGFRFWFFKLKVFTKLSAPKLHKIGVCASLLFACYLVIGAGLLSCAKAGWSKVLAYPAEPETFSDFRDTVAWVKENTPPDSVFVCNNDPVFYLYTGRHAIMPSRMELWRFVEDRYVDTDSLRKAIDFSHADYVVNEPAYRSSGFSYIQLGRVITDLQRLRSGSFPCVFESKEKLVRVFKVE
;
A
#
# COMPACT_ATOMS: atom_id res chain seq x y z
N MET A 1 -26.59 17.25 47.35
CA MET A 1 -26.90 16.48 46.13
C MET A 1 -25.70 16.51 45.16
N ARG A 2 -24.77 15.57 45.28
CA ARG A 2 -23.62 15.38 44.37
C ARG A 2 -23.42 13.88 44.12
N PHE A 3 -24.23 13.25 43.27
CA PHE A 3 -24.01 11.85 42.87
C PHE A 3 -24.66 11.51 41.53
N VAL A 4 -24.34 12.24 40.44
CA VAL A 4 -24.66 11.78 39.08
C VAL A 4 -23.57 12.23 38.08
N CYS A 5 -22.36 11.65 38.15
CA CYS A 5 -21.40 11.79 37.02
C CYS A 5 -20.31 10.72 36.89
N LYS A 6 -20.32 9.63 37.67
CA LYS A 6 -19.30 8.55 37.54
C LYS A 6 -19.69 7.42 36.59
N LYS A 7 -20.98 7.10 36.41
CA LYS A 7 -21.45 5.95 35.60
C LYS A 7 -21.28 6.09 34.07
N ARG A 8 -21.11 7.31 33.52
CA ARG A 8 -20.96 7.51 32.06
C ARG A 8 -19.53 7.32 31.54
N ALA A 9 -18.52 7.51 32.38
CA ALA A 9 -17.12 7.38 31.97
C ALA A 9 -16.71 5.90 31.81
N SER A 10 -17.24 5.00 32.65
CA SER A 10 -16.91 3.57 32.63
C SER A 10 -17.34 2.88 31.32
N GLY A 11 -18.53 3.19 30.79
CA GLY A 11 -19.02 2.58 29.54
C GLY A 11 -18.21 2.98 28.30
N ALA A 12 -17.77 4.24 28.21
CA ALA A 12 -16.96 4.71 27.08
C ALA A 12 -15.55 4.11 27.11
N VAL A 13 -14.96 3.97 28.30
CA VAL A 13 -13.66 3.31 28.48
C VAL A 13 -13.78 1.82 28.16
N ALA A 14 -14.83 1.14 28.63
CA ALA A 14 -15.05 -0.28 28.30
C ALA A 14 -15.20 -0.52 26.79
N LEU A 15 -15.96 0.33 26.09
CA LEU A 15 -16.09 0.26 24.63
C LEU A 15 -14.75 0.50 23.93
N PHE A 16 -13.95 1.45 24.42
CA PHE A 16 -12.61 1.74 23.88
C PHE A 16 -11.69 0.53 24.01
N VAL A 17 -11.62 -0.06 25.20
CA VAL A 17 -10.83 -1.26 25.47
C VAL A 17 -11.30 -2.41 24.60
N LEU A 18 -12.61 -2.62 24.46
CA LEU A 18 -13.18 -3.65 23.59
C LEU A 18 -12.74 -3.47 22.13
N ILE A 19 -12.80 -2.24 21.59
CA ILE A 19 -12.36 -1.95 20.22
C ILE A 19 -10.87 -2.26 20.05
N LEU A 20 -10.02 -1.85 21.01
CA LEU A 20 -8.59 -2.15 20.94
C LEU A 20 -8.30 -3.66 20.99
N VAL A 21 -9.01 -4.40 21.84
CA VAL A 21 -8.90 -5.86 21.91
C VAL A 21 -9.30 -6.50 20.59
N VAL A 22 -10.43 -6.09 20.00
CA VAL A 22 -10.89 -6.59 18.69
C VAL A 22 -9.86 -6.28 17.60
N VAL A 23 -9.35 -5.05 17.55
CA VAL A 23 -8.29 -4.66 16.59
C VAL A 23 -7.04 -5.52 16.78
N ALA A 24 -6.58 -5.71 18.01
CA ALA A 24 -5.39 -6.52 18.30
C ALA A 24 -5.56 -7.99 17.87
N VAL A 25 -6.73 -8.58 18.13
CA VAL A 25 -7.06 -9.95 17.70
C VAL A 25 -7.09 -10.06 16.18
N LEU A 26 -7.72 -9.11 15.48
CA LEU A 26 -7.77 -9.10 14.02
C LEU A 26 -6.40 -8.91 13.38
N LEU A 27 -5.58 -8.00 13.92
CA LEU A 27 -4.22 -7.79 13.43
C LEU A 27 -3.33 -9.02 13.67
N ARG A 28 -3.50 -9.71 14.80
CA ARG A 28 -2.80 -10.98 15.05
C ARG A 28 -3.20 -12.04 14.03
N ALA A 29 -4.49 -12.19 13.73
CA ALA A 29 -4.95 -13.12 12.71
C ALA A 29 -4.43 -12.75 11.32
N ALA A 30 -4.36 -11.44 11.00
CA ALA A 30 -3.81 -10.96 9.75
C ALA A 30 -2.31 -11.28 9.60
N ILE A 31 -1.50 -11.11 10.65
CA ILE A 31 -0.09 -11.53 10.69
C ILE A 31 0.01 -13.03 10.36
N LEU A 32 -0.71 -13.88 11.10
CA LEU A 32 -0.63 -15.34 10.90
C LEU A 32 -1.04 -15.75 9.48
N LYS A 33 -2.03 -15.07 8.89
CA LYS A 33 -2.46 -15.34 7.53
C LYS A 33 -1.44 -14.88 6.49
N TYR A 34 -0.86 -13.70 6.67
CA TYR A 34 0.04 -13.11 5.69
C TYR A 34 1.35 -13.89 5.54
N GLN A 35 1.77 -14.68 6.53
CA GLN A 35 2.89 -15.63 6.40
C GLN A 35 2.80 -16.50 5.13
N TYR A 36 1.59 -16.96 4.76
CA TYR A 36 1.37 -17.78 3.57
C TYR A 36 1.31 -16.98 2.25
N TYR A 37 1.20 -15.65 2.35
CA TYR A 37 1.07 -14.72 1.23
C TYR A 37 2.22 -13.70 1.17
N PHE A 38 3.28 -13.91 1.96
CA PHE A 38 4.46 -13.08 1.93
C PHE A 38 5.02 -13.08 0.51
N GLY A 39 5.27 -11.88 -0.03
CA GLY A 39 5.71 -11.72 -1.40
C GLY A 39 4.62 -11.56 -2.45
N MET A 40 3.33 -11.57 -2.05
CA MET A 40 2.21 -11.46 -3.00
C MET A 40 2.27 -10.17 -3.84
N TYR A 41 2.88 -9.11 -3.32
CA TYR A 41 3.03 -7.84 -4.06
C TYR A 41 4.37 -7.71 -4.78
N HIS A 42 5.26 -8.71 -4.66
CA HIS A 42 6.66 -8.71 -5.12
C HIS A 42 7.55 -7.68 -4.40
N ASP A 43 7.05 -6.45 -4.25
CA ASP A 43 7.70 -5.33 -3.57
C ASP A 43 8.14 -5.66 -2.13
N ASP A 44 7.35 -6.44 -1.39
CA ASP A 44 7.66 -6.90 -0.02
C ASP A 44 8.90 -7.78 0.00
N GLY A 45 9.00 -8.70 -0.95
CA GLY A 45 10.20 -9.51 -1.17
C GLY A 45 11.39 -8.63 -1.56
N VAL A 46 11.22 -7.68 -2.48
CA VAL A 46 12.28 -6.76 -2.91
C VAL A 46 12.81 -5.91 -1.75
N TYR A 47 11.92 -5.37 -0.90
CA TYR A 47 12.33 -4.63 0.30
C TYR A 47 13.14 -5.50 1.26
N LEU A 48 12.72 -6.75 1.48
CA LEU A 48 13.41 -7.66 2.40
C LEU A 48 14.77 -8.13 1.87
N VAL A 49 14.86 -8.46 0.58
CA VAL A 49 16.13 -8.79 -0.10
C VAL A 49 17.11 -7.62 -0.04
N SER A 50 16.63 -6.40 -0.29
CA SER A 50 17.45 -5.19 -0.19
C SER A 50 17.91 -4.93 1.25
N ALA A 51 17.06 -5.23 2.23
CA ALA A 51 17.40 -5.15 3.64
C ALA A 51 18.45 -6.19 4.06
N GLN A 52 18.39 -7.41 3.50
CA GLN A 52 19.38 -8.46 3.71
C GLN A 52 20.76 -8.03 3.20
N SER A 53 20.82 -7.40 2.02
CA SER A 53 22.04 -6.81 1.46
C SER A 53 22.69 -5.80 2.42
N LEU A 54 21.88 -4.90 2.98
CA LEU A 54 22.33 -3.91 3.98
C LEU A 54 22.73 -4.55 5.32
N ALA A 55 22.02 -5.60 5.73
CA ALA A 55 22.33 -6.32 6.97
C ALA A 55 23.69 -7.03 6.88
N GLN A 56 24.03 -7.59 5.72
CA GLN A 56 25.27 -8.31 5.43
C GLN A 56 26.44 -7.40 5.02
N GLY A 57 26.20 -6.10 4.79
CA GLY A 57 27.24 -5.16 4.39
C GLY A 57 27.62 -5.23 2.90
N LEU A 58 26.76 -5.81 2.06
CA LEU A 58 26.99 -6.00 0.62
C LEU A 58 26.63 -4.74 -0.22
N GLY A 59 26.24 -3.66 0.45
CA GLY A 59 25.73 -2.44 -0.17
C GLY A 59 24.21 -2.44 -0.30
N TYR A 60 23.67 -1.48 -1.06
CA TYR A 60 22.23 -1.39 -1.30
C TYR A 60 21.89 -2.02 -2.65
N ARG A 61 21.76 -3.36 -2.66
CA ARG A 61 21.60 -4.20 -3.86
C ARG A 61 20.38 -5.09 -3.79
N ILE A 62 19.99 -5.64 -4.94
CA ILE A 62 18.93 -6.63 -5.07
C ILE A 62 19.57 -8.01 -5.21
N LEU A 63 19.80 -8.68 -4.08
CA LEU A 63 20.51 -9.97 -4.04
C LEU A 63 19.77 -11.11 -4.76
N SER A 64 18.46 -10.98 -5.00
CA SER A 64 17.70 -12.02 -5.68
C SER A 64 18.05 -12.16 -7.16
N LEU A 65 18.56 -11.09 -7.77
CA LEU A 65 18.78 -11.03 -9.20
C LEU A 65 20.22 -11.45 -9.58
N PRO A 66 20.40 -12.11 -10.73
CA PRO A 66 21.73 -12.29 -11.32
C PRO A 66 22.48 -10.96 -11.47
N GLY A 67 23.75 -10.95 -11.05
CA GLY A 67 24.60 -9.75 -11.06
C GLY A 67 24.33 -8.74 -9.95
N GLU A 68 23.37 -9.01 -9.05
CA GLU A 68 23.07 -8.24 -7.83
C GLU A 68 23.10 -6.72 -8.04
N PRO A 69 22.28 -6.17 -8.96
CA PRO A 69 22.31 -4.76 -9.31
C PRO A 69 21.99 -3.88 -8.09
N PHE A 70 22.42 -2.62 -8.14
CA PHE A 70 22.02 -1.64 -7.13
C PHE A 70 20.50 -1.47 -7.10
N GLN A 71 19.94 -1.38 -5.89
CA GLN A 71 18.52 -1.11 -5.70
C GLN A 71 18.24 0.38 -5.95
N THR A 72 17.77 0.71 -7.15
CA THR A 72 17.46 2.10 -7.53
C THR A 72 15.97 2.37 -7.70
N LYS A 73 15.10 1.36 -7.65
CA LYS A 73 13.63 1.53 -7.65
C LYS A 73 13.13 2.14 -6.34
N TYR A 74 13.67 1.69 -5.21
CA TYR A 74 13.21 2.13 -3.88
C TYR A 74 14.24 2.97 -3.12
N PRO A 75 13.79 4.02 -2.38
CA PRO A 75 14.62 4.69 -1.38
C PRO A 75 15.15 3.75 -0.29
N ILE A 76 16.33 4.07 0.25
CA ILE A 76 17.05 3.20 1.19
C ILE A 76 16.41 3.11 2.59
N GLY A 77 15.61 4.09 3.01
CA GLY A 77 15.17 4.24 4.39
C GLY A 77 14.34 3.07 4.92
N TYR A 78 13.42 2.52 4.11
CA TYR A 78 12.60 1.38 4.54
C TYR A 78 13.40 0.06 4.59
N PRO A 79 14.17 -0.32 3.54
CA PRO A 79 15.12 -1.42 3.65
C PRO A 79 16.14 -1.27 4.78
N PHE A 80 16.61 -0.05 5.06
CA PHE A 80 17.51 0.20 6.18
C PHE A 80 16.84 -0.12 7.52
N LEU A 81 15.60 0.32 7.74
CA LEU A 81 14.84 -0.03 8.94
C LEU A 81 14.66 -1.55 9.09
N LEU A 82 14.31 -2.24 8.01
CA LEU A 82 14.19 -3.70 8.00
C LEU A 82 15.54 -4.37 8.28
N SER A 83 16.66 -3.82 7.77
CA SER A 83 18.00 -4.38 7.98
C SER A 83 18.41 -4.37 9.46
N LEU A 84 17.97 -3.36 10.23
CA LEU A 84 18.20 -3.31 11.67
C LEU A 84 17.46 -4.44 12.38
N ALA A 85 16.22 -4.73 11.96
CA ALA A 85 15.45 -5.84 12.51
C ALA A 85 16.06 -7.19 12.11
N LEU A 86 16.56 -7.34 10.88
CA LEU A 86 17.26 -8.55 10.43
C LEU A 86 18.56 -8.82 11.19
N ARG A 87 19.30 -7.79 11.60
CA ARG A 87 20.50 -7.98 12.44
C ARG A 87 20.17 -8.53 13.83
N LEU A 88 18.97 -8.25 14.34
CA LEU A 88 18.49 -8.79 15.63
C LEU A 88 17.90 -10.20 15.45
N CYS A 89 17.18 -10.43 14.36
CA CYS A 89 16.51 -11.69 14.04
C CYS A 89 16.82 -12.12 12.59
N PRO A 90 17.98 -12.76 12.32
CA PRO A 90 18.44 -13.01 10.94
C PRO A 90 17.79 -14.25 10.28
N ALA A 91 17.23 -15.18 11.06
CA ALA A 91 16.76 -16.46 10.54
C ALA A 91 15.44 -16.34 9.76
N PHE A 92 15.53 -16.31 8.43
CA PHE A 92 14.37 -16.39 7.53
C PHE A 92 13.95 -17.85 7.31
N PRO A 93 12.64 -18.19 7.23
CA PRO A 93 11.47 -17.32 7.36
C PRO A 93 11.00 -17.10 8.81
N ALA A 94 11.67 -17.68 9.81
CA ALA A 94 11.25 -17.59 11.22
C ALA A 94 11.13 -16.15 11.76
N ASN A 95 11.87 -15.21 11.17
CA ASN A 95 11.84 -13.79 11.48
C ASN A 95 10.64 -13.02 10.89
N LEU A 96 9.88 -13.60 9.94
CA LEU A 96 8.75 -12.92 9.29
C LEU A 96 7.72 -12.41 10.29
N VAL A 97 7.33 -13.24 11.27
CA VAL A 97 6.37 -12.83 12.32
C VAL A 97 6.85 -11.59 13.08
N THR A 98 8.17 -11.48 13.31
CA THR A 98 8.75 -10.31 14.01
C THR A 98 8.69 -9.06 13.12
N LEU A 99 9.07 -9.19 11.85
CA LEU A 99 9.06 -8.09 10.88
C LEU A 99 7.63 -7.59 10.64
N GLU A 100 6.67 -8.49 10.49
CA GLU A 100 5.25 -8.16 10.31
C GLU A 100 4.66 -7.53 11.57
N THR A 101 5.05 -8.00 12.76
CA THR A 101 4.63 -7.36 14.02
C THR A 101 5.16 -5.93 14.11
N LEU A 102 6.42 -5.69 13.75
CA LEU A 102 7.00 -4.34 13.68
C LEU A 102 6.22 -3.47 12.68
N GLN A 103 5.91 -4.00 11.51
CA GLN A 103 5.14 -3.32 10.48
C GLN A 103 3.72 -2.97 10.94
N VAL A 104 3.03 -3.87 11.66
CA VAL A 104 1.71 -3.62 12.26
C VAL A 104 1.79 -2.50 13.30
N ILE A 105 2.83 -2.50 14.14
CA ILE A 105 3.03 -1.43 15.14
C ILE A 105 3.21 -0.08 14.44
N ILE A 106 4.07 0.00 13.42
CA ILE A 106 4.28 1.22 12.63
C ILE A 106 2.98 1.67 11.96
N SER A 107 2.22 0.73 11.41
CA SER A 107 0.92 0.98 10.77
C SER A 107 -0.09 1.56 11.75
N ALA A 108 -0.22 0.98 12.95
CA ALA A 108 -1.09 1.51 14.00
C ALA A 108 -0.62 2.90 14.46
N LEU A 109 0.69 3.11 14.64
CA LEU A 109 1.26 4.41 14.98
C LEU A 109 0.97 5.47 13.90
N ALA A 110 1.02 5.12 12.61
CA ALA A 110 0.68 6.04 11.53
C ALA A 110 -0.74 6.61 11.71
N VAL A 111 -1.71 5.76 12.06
CA VAL A 111 -3.09 6.17 12.35
C VAL A 111 -3.18 7.01 13.61
N LEU A 112 -2.61 6.51 14.72
CA LEU A 112 -2.71 7.17 16.02
C LEU A 112 -2.04 8.55 16.02
N ILE A 113 -0.87 8.68 15.39
CA ILE A 113 -0.15 9.95 15.26
C ILE A 113 -0.90 10.91 14.33
N SER A 114 -1.46 10.43 13.22
CA SER A 114 -2.30 11.26 12.34
C SER A 114 -3.51 11.82 13.08
N VAL A 115 -4.18 11.00 13.89
CA VAL A 115 -5.33 11.42 14.70
C VAL A 115 -4.90 12.36 15.84
N ALA A 116 -3.80 12.05 16.54
CA ALA A 116 -3.24 12.91 17.58
C ALA A 116 -2.85 14.30 17.04
N TYR A 117 -2.30 14.33 15.83
CA TYR A 117 -2.04 15.56 15.09
C TYR A 117 -3.33 16.34 14.81
N LEU A 118 -4.40 15.71 14.31
CA LEU A 118 -5.69 16.38 14.08
C LEU A 118 -6.31 16.93 15.38
N ILE A 119 -6.21 16.18 16.49
CA ILE A 119 -6.74 16.58 17.80
C ILE A 119 -5.92 17.74 18.38
N SER A 120 -4.60 17.59 18.45
CA SER A 120 -3.69 18.60 19.01
C SER A 120 -3.75 19.91 18.22
N THR A 121 -4.05 19.82 16.92
CA THR A 121 -4.25 20.98 16.06
C THR A 121 -5.66 21.55 16.04
N ARG A 122 -6.54 21.04 16.92
CA ARG A 122 -7.94 21.45 17.07
C ARG A 122 -8.76 21.35 15.78
N LYS A 123 -8.33 20.49 14.85
CA LYS A 123 -9.09 20.19 13.62
C LYS A 123 -10.27 19.27 13.91
N VAL A 124 -10.13 18.39 14.89
CA VAL A 124 -11.18 17.48 15.35
C VAL A 124 -11.24 17.47 16.88
N THR A 125 -12.40 17.08 17.43
CA THR A 125 -12.55 16.82 18.86
C THR A 125 -11.97 15.45 19.20
N LEU A 126 -11.70 15.19 20.49
CA LEU A 126 -11.24 13.86 20.95
C LEU A 126 -12.20 12.73 20.53
N ARG A 127 -13.52 12.97 20.64
CA ARG A 127 -14.55 12.00 20.25
C ARG A 127 -14.52 11.69 18.75
N LEU A 128 -14.39 12.73 17.92
CA LEU A 128 -14.30 12.54 16.47
C LEU A 128 -12.98 11.89 16.07
N GLY A 129 -11.88 12.25 16.72
CA GLY A 129 -10.60 11.58 16.53
C GLY A 129 -10.67 10.09 16.85
N PHE A 130 -11.37 9.71 17.94
CA PHE A 130 -11.62 8.31 18.26
C PHE A 130 -12.42 7.58 17.17
N VAL A 131 -13.49 8.19 16.66
CA VAL A 131 -14.28 7.61 15.56
C VAL A 131 -13.41 7.40 14.32
N ILE A 132 -12.57 8.37 13.95
CA ILE A 132 -11.66 8.25 12.80
C ILE A 132 -10.63 7.14 13.04
N ALA A 133 -10.01 7.09 14.22
CA ALA A 133 -9.06 6.04 14.58
C ALA A 133 -9.69 4.65 14.51
N ALA A 134 -10.87 4.47 15.13
CA ALA A 134 -11.59 3.21 15.14
C ALA A 134 -12.02 2.80 13.73
N ALA A 135 -12.56 3.73 12.94
CA ALA A 135 -12.95 3.48 11.55
C ALA A 135 -11.76 3.03 10.68
N THR A 136 -10.58 3.62 10.86
CA THR A 136 -9.38 3.21 10.13
C THR A 136 -8.82 1.88 10.63
N LEU A 137 -8.68 1.68 11.95
CA LEU A 137 -8.08 0.47 12.51
C LEU A 137 -8.95 -0.78 12.34
N LEU A 138 -10.28 -0.61 12.31
CA LEU A 138 -11.24 -1.69 12.02
C LEU A 138 -11.52 -1.86 10.53
N ASN A 139 -10.92 -1.03 9.66
CA ASN A 139 -11.10 -1.15 8.23
C ASN A 139 -10.45 -2.44 7.73
N MET A 140 -11.24 -3.26 7.03
CA MET A 140 -10.80 -4.56 6.51
C MET A 140 -9.55 -4.46 5.63
N ARG A 141 -9.47 -3.43 4.78
CA ARG A 141 -8.32 -3.19 3.91
C ARG A 141 -7.08 -2.75 4.71
N PHE A 142 -7.27 -1.99 5.78
CA PHE A 142 -6.19 -1.65 6.68
C PHE A 142 -5.67 -2.90 7.41
N ILE A 143 -6.56 -3.74 7.94
CA ILE A 143 -6.18 -4.98 8.64
C ILE A 143 -5.39 -5.93 7.72
N ASP A 144 -5.86 -6.12 6.48
CA ASP A 144 -5.16 -6.97 5.50
C ASP A 144 -3.78 -6.40 5.14
N PHE A 145 -3.63 -5.08 5.07
CA PHE A 145 -2.40 -4.42 4.61
C PHE A 145 -1.38 -4.15 5.73
N ALA A 146 -1.85 -3.97 6.97
CA ALA A 146 -1.01 -3.63 8.10
C ALA A 146 0.18 -4.58 8.35
N PRO A 147 0.09 -5.92 8.14
CA PRO A 147 1.25 -6.81 8.27
C PRO A 147 2.19 -6.79 7.06
N MET A 148 1.75 -6.30 5.90
CA MET A 148 2.53 -6.35 4.66
C MET A 148 3.78 -5.46 4.75
N LEU A 149 4.95 -6.01 4.43
CA LEU A 149 6.24 -5.30 4.50
C LEU A 149 6.36 -4.22 3.42
N MET A 150 5.63 -3.12 3.60
CA MET A 150 5.45 -2.03 2.65
C MET A 150 5.90 -0.69 3.23
N SER A 151 6.44 0.18 2.39
CA SER A 151 6.88 1.53 2.77
C SER A 151 5.75 2.55 2.94
N ASP A 152 4.53 2.23 2.49
CA ASP A 152 3.37 3.13 2.44
C ASP A 152 3.01 3.72 3.82
N LEU A 153 2.76 2.87 4.82
CA LEU A 153 2.36 3.29 6.17
C LEU A 153 3.54 3.84 7.02
N PRO A 154 4.77 3.30 6.94
CA PRO A 154 5.95 3.94 7.50
C PRO A 154 6.16 5.37 6.99
N SER A 155 6.03 5.58 5.67
CA SER A 155 6.10 6.91 5.08
C SER A 155 4.95 7.81 5.56
N ALA A 156 3.73 7.26 5.68
CA ALA A 156 2.56 8.01 6.17
C ALA A 156 2.73 8.49 7.63
N LEU A 157 3.30 7.64 8.49
CA LEU A 157 3.66 7.99 9.87
C LEU A 157 4.59 9.21 9.88
N LEU A 158 5.70 9.15 9.14
CA LEU A 158 6.69 10.23 9.10
C LEU A 158 6.12 11.51 8.47
N ALA A 159 5.27 11.37 7.45
CA ALA A 159 4.54 12.49 6.86
C ALA A 159 3.61 13.16 7.89
N ALA A 160 2.88 12.39 8.70
CA ALA A 160 2.04 12.93 9.76
C ALA A 160 2.85 13.67 10.84
N VAL A 161 4.00 13.12 11.25
CA VAL A 161 4.93 13.79 12.18
C VAL A 161 5.48 15.09 11.57
N CYS A 162 5.87 15.05 10.29
CA CYS A 162 6.33 16.22 9.54
C CYS A 162 5.27 17.33 9.53
N MET A 163 4.02 17.00 9.19
CA MET A 163 2.91 17.96 9.20
C MET A 163 2.61 18.48 10.61
N TRP A 164 2.71 17.63 11.62
CA TRP A 164 2.51 18.03 13.01
C TRP A 164 3.59 19.01 13.47
N CYS A 165 4.86 18.78 13.14
CA CYS A 165 5.95 19.71 13.43
C CYS A 165 5.72 21.06 12.73
N ALA A 166 5.34 21.04 11.45
CA ALA A 166 5.13 22.24 10.65
C ALA A 166 4.05 23.15 11.25
N GLU A 167 2.92 22.58 11.69
CA GLU A 167 1.85 23.36 12.30
C GLU A 167 2.09 23.71 13.77
N SER A 168 3.00 23.02 14.45
CA SER A 168 3.39 23.32 15.83
C SER A 168 4.33 24.52 15.93
N HIS A 169 4.99 24.89 14.82
CA HIS A 169 5.89 26.03 14.70
C HIS A 169 5.29 27.35 15.20
N GLY A 170 3.98 27.56 15.07
CA GLY A 170 3.31 28.78 15.50
C GLY A 170 2.71 28.76 16.91
N ARG A 171 2.77 27.62 17.63
CA ARG A 171 2.09 27.46 18.93
C ARG A 171 3.03 27.43 20.14
N ARG A 172 4.32 27.16 19.93
CA ARG A 172 5.33 27.08 20.98
C ARG A 172 6.47 28.05 20.66
N ARG A 173 7.14 28.59 21.68
CA ARG A 173 8.35 29.41 21.47
C ARG A 173 9.42 28.54 20.78
N GLY A 174 9.91 28.97 19.61
CA GLY A 174 10.99 28.30 18.87
C GLY A 174 10.61 27.86 17.45
N SER A 175 11.62 27.77 16.58
CA SER A 175 11.46 27.34 15.18
C SER A 175 11.46 25.81 15.06
N TYR A 176 10.33 25.22 14.67
CA TYR A 176 10.20 23.80 14.34
C TYR A 176 10.56 23.49 12.86
N ALA A 177 11.05 24.47 12.11
CA ALA A 177 11.36 24.28 10.69
C ALA A 177 12.48 23.25 10.43
N PRO A 178 13.59 23.21 11.23
CA PRO A 178 14.60 22.16 11.09
C PRO A 178 14.05 20.76 11.36
N TRP A 179 13.21 20.60 12.39
CA TRP A 179 12.54 19.33 12.70
C TRP A 179 11.58 18.91 11.58
N THR A 180 10.85 19.87 10.99
CA THR A 180 10.00 19.61 9.83
C THR A 180 10.84 19.11 8.65
N ALA A 181 12.00 19.73 8.40
CA ALA A 181 12.92 19.32 7.35
C ALA A 181 13.50 17.91 7.58
N LEU A 182 13.85 17.58 8.82
CA LEU A 182 14.31 16.24 9.20
C LEU A 182 13.24 15.18 8.90
N TRP A 183 12.00 15.39 9.35
CA TRP A 183 10.91 14.43 9.14
C TRP A 183 10.48 14.34 7.67
N LEU A 184 10.61 15.42 6.90
CA LEU A 184 10.46 15.40 5.45
C LEU A 184 11.48 14.45 4.80
N VAL A 185 12.77 14.61 5.10
CA VAL A 185 13.82 13.74 4.56
C VAL A 185 13.57 12.29 4.96
N ALA A 186 13.22 12.04 6.23
CA ALA A 186 12.91 10.71 6.71
C ALA A 186 11.72 10.09 5.94
N ALA A 187 10.63 10.83 5.71
CA ALA A 187 9.49 10.35 4.94
C ALA A 187 9.87 10.02 3.48
N VAL A 188 10.62 10.90 2.82
CA VAL A 188 11.09 10.69 1.43
C VAL A 188 12.06 9.52 1.32
N SER A 189 12.89 9.31 2.33
CA SER A 189 13.80 8.17 2.40
C SER A 189 13.07 6.84 2.59
N MET A 190 11.85 6.82 3.13
CA MET A 190 11.02 5.61 3.18
C MET A 190 10.35 5.36 1.82
N ARG A 191 9.83 6.43 1.19
CA ARG A 191 9.09 6.35 -0.06
C ARG A 191 9.18 7.65 -0.85
N THR A 192 9.60 7.58 -2.12
CA THR A 192 9.81 8.75 -2.99
C THR A 192 8.56 9.61 -3.12
N GLN A 193 7.36 9.00 -3.05
CA GLN A 193 6.08 9.70 -3.14
C GLN A 193 5.91 10.78 -2.05
N ALA A 194 6.58 10.67 -0.89
CA ALA A 194 6.52 11.70 0.14
C ALA A 194 7.12 13.05 -0.28
N ILE A 195 7.78 13.13 -1.45
CA ILE A 195 8.29 14.39 -2.02
C ILE A 195 7.18 15.43 -2.21
N ILE A 196 5.93 14.99 -2.33
CA ILE A 196 4.74 15.85 -2.38
C ILE A 196 4.53 16.70 -1.11
N LEU A 197 5.22 16.39 -0.01
CA LEU A 197 5.27 17.26 1.17
C LEU A 197 5.98 18.59 0.88
N ILE A 198 6.94 18.64 -0.05
CA ILE A 198 7.66 19.88 -0.40
C ILE A 198 6.69 20.97 -0.89
N PRO A 199 5.93 20.79 -1.98
CA PRO A 199 4.96 21.81 -2.42
C PRO A 199 3.88 22.06 -1.35
N SER A 200 3.46 21.02 -0.62
CA SER A 200 2.49 21.15 0.48
C SER A 200 2.96 22.11 1.57
N LEU A 201 4.21 21.98 2.01
CA LEU A 201 4.84 22.80 3.04
C LEU A 201 5.13 24.22 2.54
N ILE A 202 5.61 24.36 1.30
CA ILE A 202 5.86 25.67 0.67
C ILE A 202 4.57 26.49 0.64
N ILE A 203 3.49 25.92 0.10
CA ILE A 203 2.19 26.63 0.01
C ILE A 203 1.65 26.93 1.40
N TYR A 204 1.76 25.98 2.34
CA TYR A 204 1.33 26.19 3.73
C TYR A 204 2.05 27.36 4.39
N TYR A 205 3.39 27.38 4.38
CA TYR A 205 4.17 28.46 5.01
C TYR A 205 4.01 29.79 4.28
N ALA A 206 3.93 29.78 2.94
CA ALA A 206 3.68 30.99 2.15
C ALA A 206 2.31 31.59 2.48
N ALA A 207 1.25 30.78 2.56
CA ALA A 207 -0.09 31.22 2.96
C ALA A 207 -0.15 31.76 4.40
N ARG A 208 0.82 31.40 5.26
CA ARG A 208 0.98 31.91 6.62
C ARG A 208 2.01 33.04 6.74
N LYS A 209 2.58 33.50 5.63
CA LYS A 209 3.67 34.51 5.58
C LYS A 209 4.92 34.10 6.37
N GLN A 210 5.15 32.81 6.56
CA GLN A 210 6.30 32.25 7.30
C GLN A 210 7.42 31.81 6.33
N LEU A 211 7.84 32.70 5.43
CA LEU A 211 8.76 32.35 4.34
C LEU A 211 10.13 31.86 4.83
N LYS A 212 10.59 32.32 6.00
CA LYS A 212 11.85 31.84 6.61
C LYS A 212 11.82 30.34 6.93
N SER A 213 10.63 29.78 7.21
CA SER A 213 10.46 28.35 7.49
C SER A 213 10.58 27.47 6.24
N ILE A 214 10.56 28.06 5.04
CA ILE A 214 10.76 27.35 3.77
C ILE A 214 12.24 27.04 3.55
N VAL A 215 13.15 27.87 4.06
CA VAL A 215 14.61 27.71 3.82
C VAL A 215 15.13 26.35 4.28
N PRO A 216 14.86 25.86 5.51
CA PRO A 216 15.31 24.52 5.91
C PRO A 216 14.72 23.39 5.07
N ILE A 217 13.51 23.57 4.55
CA ILE A 217 12.84 22.58 3.68
C ILE A 217 13.58 22.46 2.35
N LEU A 218 13.89 23.60 1.72
CA LEU A 218 14.63 23.62 0.45
C LEU A 218 16.06 23.14 0.63
N LEU A 219 16.74 23.56 1.70
CA LEU A 219 18.09 23.09 2.01
C LEU A 219 18.13 21.58 2.22
N ALA A 220 17.17 21.01 2.96
CA ALA A 220 17.11 19.57 3.16
C ALA A 220 16.78 18.82 1.86
N ALA A 221 15.93 19.38 1.00
CA ALA A 221 15.66 18.81 -0.31
C ALA A 221 16.92 18.78 -1.20
N VAL A 222 17.69 19.86 -1.22
CA VAL A 222 18.94 19.94 -1.98
C VAL A 222 20.05 19.08 -1.38
N ALA A 223 20.16 19.02 -0.05
CA ALA A 223 21.25 18.32 0.64
C ALA A 223 21.06 16.79 0.74
N PHE A 224 19.82 16.31 0.78
CA PHE A 224 19.55 14.88 1.04
C PHE A 224 18.69 14.22 -0.05
N ILE A 225 17.66 14.90 -0.55
CA ILE A 225 16.75 14.29 -1.53
C ILE A 225 17.38 14.33 -2.94
N ALA A 226 17.95 15.46 -3.35
CA ALA A 226 18.55 15.60 -4.67
C ALA A 226 19.74 14.63 -4.90
N PRO A 227 20.68 14.42 -3.95
CA PRO A 227 21.74 13.43 -4.11
C PRO A 227 21.21 12.00 -4.24
N GLN A 228 20.16 11.64 -3.49
CA GLN A 228 19.54 10.32 -3.62
C GLN A 228 18.94 10.13 -5.02
N LEU A 229 18.18 11.10 -5.53
CA LEU A 229 17.58 11.04 -6.87
C LEU A 229 18.67 11.02 -7.96
N TRP A 230 19.73 11.80 -7.78
CA TRP A 230 20.89 11.77 -8.67
C TRP A 230 21.55 10.40 -8.68
N TRP A 231 21.86 9.82 -7.51
CA TRP A 231 22.42 8.48 -7.40
C TRP A 231 21.53 7.43 -8.08
N GLN A 232 20.22 7.43 -7.82
CA GLN A 232 19.26 6.54 -8.47
C GLN A 232 19.29 6.68 -10.00
N SER A 233 19.39 7.91 -10.51
CA SER A 233 19.49 8.17 -11.96
C SER A 233 20.79 7.63 -12.57
N GLN A 234 21.93 7.80 -11.90
CA GLN A 234 23.22 7.37 -12.41
C GLN A 234 23.29 5.84 -12.52
N PHE A 235 22.85 5.14 -11.47
CA PHE A 235 22.95 3.68 -11.41
C PHE A 235 21.82 2.96 -12.15
N SER A 236 20.71 3.64 -12.46
CA SER A 236 19.62 3.04 -13.25
C SER A 236 19.84 3.14 -14.76
N ASN A 237 20.52 4.18 -15.25
CA ASN A 237 20.70 4.42 -16.69
C ASN A 237 21.60 3.37 -17.39
N GLY A 238 22.53 2.75 -16.65
CA GLY A 238 23.42 1.71 -17.18
C GLY A 238 22.86 0.28 -17.11
N THR A 239 21.62 0.09 -16.65
CA THR A 239 21.08 -1.25 -16.40
C THR A 239 20.42 -1.84 -17.65
N PRO A 240 20.61 -3.15 -17.90
CA PRO A 240 19.95 -3.87 -18.98
C PRO A 240 18.44 -3.67 -18.96
N GLU A 241 17.83 -3.59 -20.13
CA GLU A 241 16.40 -3.25 -20.25
C GLU A 241 15.48 -4.26 -19.55
N ILE A 242 15.90 -5.52 -19.44
CA ILE A 242 15.17 -6.56 -18.70
C ILE A 242 15.06 -6.28 -17.19
N LEU A 243 16.01 -5.52 -16.64
CA LEU A 243 16.01 -5.12 -15.23
C LEU A 243 15.33 -3.77 -14.98
N THR A 244 14.82 -3.09 -16.02
CA THR A 244 14.24 -1.74 -15.90
C THR A 244 13.14 -1.66 -14.85
N PHE A 245 12.36 -2.73 -14.65
CA PHE A 245 11.35 -2.79 -13.60
C PHE A 245 11.94 -2.59 -12.19
N TYR A 246 13.11 -3.17 -11.94
CA TYR A 246 13.83 -3.14 -10.67
C TYR A 246 14.67 -1.88 -10.46
N THR A 247 15.05 -1.22 -11.54
CA THR A 247 16.08 -0.18 -11.50
C THR A 247 15.56 1.19 -11.93
N ASN A 248 14.61 1.25 -12.86
CA ASN A 248 14.02 2.49 -13.36
C ASN A 248 12.51 2.35 -13.60
N TYR A 249 11.75 2.34 -12.51
CA TYR A 249 10.31 2.10 -12.55
C TYR A 249 9.52 3.14 -13.36
N LEU A 250 9.95 4.41 -13.41
CA LEU A 250 9.28 5.41 -14.25
C LEU A 250 9.53 5.14 -15.73
N LYS A 251 10.77 4.86 -16.13
CA LYS A 251 11.09 4.46 -17.51
C LYS A 251 10.31 3.20 -17.91
N HIS A 252 10.21 2.23 -17.01
CA HIS A 252 9.36 1.06 -17.22
C HIS A 252 7.90 1.46 -17.43
N ALA A 253 7.29 2.16 -16.46
CA ALA A 253 5.87 2.50 -16.47
C ALA A 253 5.43 3.35 -17.68
N TYR A 254 6.27 4.28 -18.15
CA TYR A 254 5.99 5.05 -19.36
C TYR A 254 6.41 4.33 -20.64
N GLY A 255 7.43 3.48 -20.60
CA GLY A 255 7.87 2.67 -21.75
C GLY A 255 6.89 1.55 -22.11
N THR A 256 6.02 1.15 -21.18
CA THR A 256 4.94 0.18 -21.39
C THR A 256 3.60 0.80 -21.77
N LEU A 257 3.51 2.13 -21.89
CA LEU A 257 2.27 2.78 -22.30
C LEU A 257 1.99 2.54 -23.80
N PRO A 258 0.77 2.15 -24.17
CA PRO A 258 0.37 2.11 -25.58
C PRO A 258 0.31 3.54 -26.19
N PRO A 259 0.28 3.69 -27.53
CA PRO A 259 0.32 4.98 -28.22
C PRO A 259 -0.71 6.01 -27.71
N ALA A 260 -0.49 7.31 -27.95
CA ALA A 260 -1.24 8.41 -27.34
C ALA A 260 -2.78 8.27 -27.33
N ALA A 261 -3.40 7.68 -28.36
CA ALA A 261 -4.84 7.41 -28.41
C ALA A 261 -5.31 6.39 -27.35
N ALA A 262 -4.49 5.39 -27.04
CA ALA A 262 -4.71 4.44 -25.95
C ALA A 262 -4.40 5.06 -24.57
N GLY A 263 -3.59 6.12 -24.51
CA GLY A 263 -3.31 6.88 -23.29
C GLY A 263 -4.54 7.56 -22.69
N PHE A 264 -5.44 8.10 -23.52
CA PHE A 264 -6.70 8.69 -23.03
C PHE A 264 -7.70 7.63 -22.55
N ALA A 265 -7.84 6.52 -23.28
CA ALA A 265 -8.69 5.40 -22.86
C ALA A 265 -8.16 4.71 -21.59
N ALA A 266 -6.84 4.54 -21.47
CA ALA A 266 -6.19 4.08 -20.26
C ALA A 266 -6.39 5.07 -19.10
N GLY A 267 -6.26 6.38 -19.36
CA GLY A 267 -6.50 7.42 -18.36
C GLY A 267 -7.94 7.45 -17.82
N SER A 268 -8.93 7.36 -18.71
CA SER A 268 -10.35 7.35 -18.31
C SER A 268 -10.75 6.06 -17.61
N GLY A 269 -10.27 4.91 -18.10
CA GLY A 269 -10.44 3.61 -17.43
C GLY A 269 -9.78 3.57 -16.05
N ASN A 270 -8.56 4.12 -15.93
CA ASN A 270 -7.85 4.23 -14.65
C ASN A 270 -8.59 5.15 -13.68
N PHE A 271 -9.11 6.29 -14.14
CA PHE A 271 -9.86 7.21 -13.29
C PHE A 271 -11.11 6.54 -12.72
N HIS A 272 -11.90 5.88 -13.56
CA HIS A 272 -13.12 5.20 -13.15
C HIS A 272 -12.83 4.05 -12.17
N TRP A 273 -11.89 3.17 -12.52
CA TRP A 273 -11.44 2.06 -11.66
C TRP A 273 -10.95 2.56 -10.29
N SER A 274 -10.10 3.60 -10.32
CA SER A 274 -9.54 4.19 -9.12
C SER A 274 -10.62 4.74 -8.21
N MET A 275 -11.53 5.55 -8.75
CA MET A 275 -12.60 6.16 -7.97
C MET A 275 -13.43 5.12 -7.20
N ILE A 276 -13.77 4.00 -7.85
CA ILE A 276 -14.59 2.95 -7.23
C ILE A 276 -13.83 2.23 -6.12
N LEU A 277 -12.61 1.77 -6.39
CA LEU A 277 -11.79 1.12 -5.37
C LEU A 277 -11.52 2.03 -4.18
N GLN A 278 -11.32 3.32 -4.45
CA GLN A 278 -11.11 4.31 -3.42
C GLN A 278 -12.35 4.52 -2.55
N ILE A 279 -13.56 4.60 -3.14
CA ILE A 279 -14.80 4.69 -2.38
C ILE A 279 -15.05 3.42 -1.57
N ASN A 280 -14.79 2.23 -2.12
CA ASN A 280 -14.90 0.97 -1.40
C ASN A 280 -13.95 0.91 -0.20
N THR A 281 -12.80 1.55 -0.28
CA THR A 281 -11.88 1.63 0.86
C THR A 281 -12.46 2.47 2.01
N TYR A 282 -13.17 3.56 1.71
CA TYR A 282 -13.87 4.35 2.74
C TYR A 282 -15.16 3.69 3.24
N PHE A 283 -15.85 2.95 2.37
CA PHE A 283 -17.15 2.31 2.58
C PHE A 283 -17.08 0.81 2.24
N PRO A 284 -16.39 0.00 3.07
CA PRO A 284 -16.08 -1.39 2.71
C PRO A 284 -17.32 -2.28 2.61
N GLY A 285 -18.46 -1.88 3.21
CA GLY A 285 -19.73 -2.58 3.03
C GLY A 285 -20.26 -2.58 1.58
N LEU A 286 -19.84 -1.62 0.75
CA LEU A 286 -20.24 -1.61 -0.67
C LEU A 286 -19.60 -2.75 -1.45
N GLU A 287 -18.45 -3.26 -1.02
CA GLU A 287 -17.77 -4.38 -1.67
C GLU A 287 -18.58 -5.69 -1.57
N GLN A 288 -19.50 -5.80 -0.61
CA GLN A 288 -20.34 -6.99 -0.42
C GLN A 288 -21.58 -7.00 -1.30
N ILE A 289 -21.80 -5.96 -2.12
CA ILE A 289 -22.95 -5.90 -3.01
C ILE A 289 -22.71 -6.87 -4.18
N PRO A 290 -23.64 -7.81 -4.46
CA PRO A 290 -23.51 -8.74 -5.58
C PRO A 290 -23.87 -8.01 -6.90
N TYR A 291 -22.94 -7.20 -7.40
CA TYR A 291 -23.15 -6.37 -8.59
C TYR A 291 -23.61 -7.16 -9.82
N GLU A 292 -23.13 -8.39 -9.96
CA GLU A 292 -23.48 -9.32 -11.03
C GLU A 292 -24.96 -9.74 -11.02
N LYS A 293 -25.64 -9.58 -9.88
CA LYS A 293 -27.06 -9.92 -9.72
C LYS A 293 -27.98 -8.70 -9.87
N LEU A 294 -27.43 -7.50 -10.06
CA LEU A 294 -28.22 -6.28 -10.14
C LEU A 294 -28.84 -6.12 -11.54
N PRO A 295 -30.13 -5.74 -11.64
CA PRO A 295 -30.70 -5.27 -12.90
C PRO A 295 -29.90 -4.09 -13.48
N PRO A 296 -29.83 -3.90 -14.81
CA PRO A 296 -29.00 -2.85 -15.43
C PRO A 296 -29.25 -1.44 -14.88
N LEU A 297 -30.50 -1.07 -14.62
CA LEU A 297 -30.83 0.23 -14.02
C LEU A 297 -30.31 0.35 -12.58
N ALA A 298 -30.46 -0.70 -11.77
CA ALA A 298 -29.97 -0.68 -10.39
C ALA A 298 -28.44 -0.63 -10.35
N PHE A 299 -27.78 -1.39 -11.23
CA PHE A 299 -26.33 -1.30 -11.44
C PHE A 299 -25.94 0.12 -11.83
N PHE A 300 -26.58 0.74 -12.83
CA PHE A 300 -26.29 2.11 -13.25
C PHE A 300 -26.50 3.14 -12.12
N LEU A 301 -27.63 3.11 -11.42
CA LEU A 301 -27.92 4.05 -10.35
C LEU A 301 -26.93 3.91 -9.18
N LEU A 302 -26.59 2.68 -8.81
CA LEU A 302 -25.61 2.44 -7.76
C LEU A 302 -24.20 2.86 -8.23
N TYR A 303 -23.74 2.30 -9.34
CA TYR A 303 -22.36 2.38 -9.79
C TYR A 303 -22.00 3.74 -10.41
N SER A 304 -22.91 4.34 -11.17
CA SER A 304 -22.66 5.59 -11.91
C SER A 304 -23.23 6.84 -11.23
N VAL A 305 -24.13 6.72 -10.26
CA VAL A 305 -24.71 7.88 -9.57
C VAL A 305 -24.34 7.88 -8.08
N PHE A 306 -24.66 6.82 -7.36
CA PHE A 306 -24.48 6.78 -5.90
C PHE A 306 -23.00 6.89 -5.48
N TYR A 307 -22.08 6.23 -6.17
CA TYR A 307 -20.63 6.37 -5.91
C TYR A 307 -20.14 7.81 -6.04
N TYR A 308 -20.52 8.50 -7.11
CA TYR A 308 -20.17 9.91 -7.29
C TYR A 308 -20.78 10.79 -6.20
N LEU A 309 -22.03 10.52 -5.80
CA LEU A 309 -22.67 11.22 -4.68
C LEU A 309 -21.93 10.99 -3.35
N LEU A 310 -21.39 9.79 -3.12
CA LEU A 310 -20.54 9.52 -1.95
C LEU A 310 -19.19 10.24 -2.01
N ALA A 311 -18.68 10.60 -3.18
CA ALA A 311 -17.46 11.41 -3.27
C ALA A 311 -17.70 12.89 -2.91
N VAL A 312 -18.91 13.42 -3.15
CA VAL A 312 -19.24 14.85 -3.00
C VAL A 312 -18.87 15.42 -1.63
N PRO A 313 -19.24 14.81 -0.48
CA PRO A 313 -18.87 15.35 0.83
C PRO A 313 -17.35 15.42 1.01
N SER A 314 -16.62 14.35 0.67
CA SER A 314 -15.16 14.33 0.80
C SER A 314 -14.49 15.41 -0.04
N LEU A 315 -14.87 15.51 -1.32
CA LEU A 315 -14.36 16.56 -2.22
C LEU A 315 -14.70 17.96 -1.71
N THR A 316 -15.93 18.17 -1.24
CA THR A 316 -16.35 19.45 -0.64
C THR A 316 -15.48 19.80 0.57
N GLY A 317 -15.23 18.84 1.46
CA GLY A 317 -14.36 19.01 2.62
C GLY A 317 -12.93 19.34 2.23
N LEU A 318 -12.37 18.61 1.27
CA LEU A 318 -11.05 18.86 0.69
C LEU A 318 -10.95 20.29 0.15
N PHE A 319 -11.88 20.72 -0.71
CA PHE A 319 -11.85 22.07 -1.31
C PHE A 319 -11.98 23.18 -0.28
N ILE A 320 -12.85 23.04 0.73
CA ILE A 320 -12.97 24.01 1.83
C ILE A 320 -11.64 24.16 2.56
N LEU A 321 -10.93 23.06 2.80
CA LEU A 321 -9.67 23.05 3.53
C LEU A 321 -8.50 23.51 2.66
N LEU A 322 -8.50 23.22 1.36
CA LEU A 322 -7.52 23.75 0.39
C LEU A 322 -7.59 25.28 0.31
N ARG A 323 -8.79 25.86 0.25
CA ARG A 323 -8.98 27.32 0.31
C ARG A 323 -8.42 27.97 1.58
N ARG A 324 -8.25 27.18 2.65
CA ARG A 324 -7.67 27.63 3.93
C ARG A 324 -6.19 27.31 4.07
N ALA A 325 -5.56 26.78 3.01
CA ALA A 325 -4.22 26.23 3.02
C ALA A 325 -3.99 25.28 4.20
N SER A 326 -4.95 24.37 4.43
CA SER A 326 -4.84 23.35 5.47
C SER A 326 -3.80 22.31 5.04
N LEU A 327 -2.80 22.05 5.87
CA LEU A 327 -1.69 21.17 5.49
C LEU A 327 -2.13 19.72 5.12
N PRO A 328 -3.09 19.08 5.81
CA PRO A 328 -3.60 17.77 5.40
C PRO A 328 -4.27 17.79 4.03
N ALA A 329 -4.97 18.89 3.72
CA ALA A 329 -5.65 19.04 2.44
C ALA A 329 -4.64 19.25 1.31
N LEU A 330 -3.61 20.07 1.53
CA LEU A 330 -2.50 20.25 0.59
C LEU A 330 -1.76 18.93 0.35
N TYR A 331 -1.40 18.22 1.43
CA TYR A 331 -0.76 16.90 1.36
C TYR A 331 -1.61 15.92 0.54
N CYS A 332 -2.89 15.72 0.90
CA CYS A 332 -3.75 14.80 0.16
C CYS A 332 -4.02 15.24 -1.28
N PHE A 333 -4.07 16.54 -1.56
CA PHE A 333 -4.22 17.07 -2.91
C PHE A 333 -3.01 16.73 -3.78
N PHE A 334 -1.79 17.05 -3.33
CA PHE A 334 -0.59 16.70 -4.09
C PHE A 334 -0.36 15.18 -4.15
N TYR A 335 -0.79 14.45 -3.12
CA TYR A 335 -0.74 12.99 -3.11
C TYR A 335 -1.66 12.42 -4.20
N GLY A 336 -2.91 12.90 -4.28
CA GLY A 336 -3.84 12.56 -5.36
C GLY A 336 -3.34 12.99 -6.74
N LEU A 337 -2.77 14.19 -6.85
CA LEU A 337 -2.20 14.70 -8.10
C LEU A 337 -1.03 13.84 -8.60
N SER A 338 -0.20 13.32 -7.69
CA SER A 338 0.90 12.40 -8.04
C SER A 338 0.41 11.13 -8.73
N PHE A 339 -0.83 10.72 -8.49
CA PHE A 339 -1.44 9.59 -9.18
C PHE A 339 -2.03 9.96 -10.53
N SER A 340 -2.39 11.23 -10.78
CA SER A 340 -2.86 11.68 -12.10
C SER A 340 -1.77 11.57 -13.17
N VAL A 341 -0.50 11.61 -12.77
CA VAL A 341 0.65 11.40 -13.67
C VAL A 341 1.08 9.94 -13.71
N TRP A 342 0.60 9.09 -12.79
CA TRP A 342 1.02 7.70 -12.71
C TRP A 342 0.23 6.86 -13.72
N PRO A 343 0.88 6.22 -14.71
CA PRO A 343 0.18 5.60 -15.85
C PRO A 343 -0.44 4.24 -15.51
N ILE A 344 -0.95 4.06 -14.29
CA ILE A 344 -1.31 2.75 -13.77
C ILE A 344 -2.60 2.76 -12.94
N LYS A 345 -3.35 1.65 -13.01
CA LYS A 345 -4.55 1.40 -12.19
C LYS A 345 -4.20 1.51 -10.71
N LEU A 346 -4.87 2.43 -10.01
CA LEU A 346 -4.74 2.53 -8.56
C LEU A 346 -5.40 1.33 -7.89
N GLU A 347 -4.70 0.77 -6.92
CA GLU A 347 -5.25 -0.18 -5.97
C GLU A 347 -5.78 0.53 -4.71
N TRP A 348 -6.58 -0.18 -3.93
CA TRP A 348 -7.15 0.28 -2.66
C TRP A 348 -6.07 0.68 -1.63
N ARG A 349 -4.88 0.04 -1.64
CA ARG A 349 -3.78 0.32 -0.70
C ARG A 349 -3.28 1.76 -0.77
N HIS A 350 -3.38 2.38 -1.95
CA HIS A 350 -2.87 3.72 -2.19
C HIS A 350 -3.60 4.79 -1.37
N ILE A 351 -4.82 4.53 -0.90
CA ILE A 351 -5.53 5.44 -0.01
C ILE A 351 -5.15 5.29 1.46
N LEU A 352 -4.64 4.14 1.87
CA LEU A 352 -4.37 3.88 3.29
C LEU A 352 -3.43 4.92 3.93
N PRO A 353 -2.36 5.42 3.25
CA PRO A 353 -1.54 6.51 3.77
C PRO A 353 -2.28 7.82 4.08
N VAL A 354 -3.44 8.05 3.46
CA VAL A 354 -4.23 9.29 3.58
C VAL A 354 -5.63 9.07 4.13
N ILE A 355 -6.01 7.83 4.48
CA ILE A 355 -7.40 7.46 4.82
C ILE A 355 -7.92 8.24 6.04
N VAL A 356 -7.07 8.48 7.05
CA VAL A 356 -7.40 9.28 8.25
C VAL A 356 -7.82 10.69 7.85
N PHE A 357 -7.10 11.31 6.92
CA PHE A 357 -7.42 12.64 6.41
C PHE A 357 -8.64 12.61 5.48
N GLY A 358 -8.83 11.55 4.71
CA GLY A 358 -10.04 11.32 3.92
C GLY A 358 -11.31 11.30 4.79
N TYR A 359 -11.30 10.54 5.90
CA TYR A 359 -12.41 10.57 6.87
C TYR A 359 -12.61 11.97 7.46
N TYR A 360 -11.51 12.67 7.80
CA TYR A 360 -11.61 14.07 8.24
C TYR A 360 -12.30 14.96 7.19
N PHE A 361 -12.01 14.81 5.90
CA PHE A 361 -12.64 15.58 4.82
C PHE A 361 -14.14 15.25 4.70
N TYR A 362 -14.52 13.97 4.82
CA TYR A 362 -15.92 13.57 4.90
C TYR A 362 -16.67 14.34 5.99
N PHE A 363 -16.14 14.39 7.21
CA PHE A 363 -16.79 15.10 8.31
C PHE A 363 -16.89 16.61 8.06
N VAL A 364 -15.87 17.24 7.46
CA VAL A 364 -15.93 18.67 7.09
C VAL A 364 -16.99 18.92 6.02
N GLY A 365 -17.05 18.05 5.00
CA GLY A 365 -18.03 18.13 3.92
C GLY A 365 -19.46 17.90 4.38
N PHE A 366 -19.70 16.86 5.17
CA PHE A 366 -21.02 16.60 5.76
C PHE A 366 -21.49 17.76 6.61
N ARG A 367 -20.61 18.34 7.44
CA ARG A 367 -20.93 19.54 8.21
C ARG A 367 -21.34 20.69 7.29
N PHE A 368 -20.63 20.93 6.20
CA PHE A 368 -20.97 21.98 5.23
C PHE A 368 -22.35 21.76 4.60
N TRP A 369 -22.60 20.58 4.03
CA TRP A 369 -23.86 20.25 3.37
C TRP A 369 -25.04 20.27 4.34
N PHE A 370 -24.83 19.81 5.57
CA PHE A 370 -25.82 19.90 6.63
C PHE A 370 -26.20 21.36 6.97
N PHE A 371 -25.24 22.29 7.01
CA PHE A 371 -25.55 23.71 7.17
C PHE A 371 -26.28 24.30 5.95
N LYS A 372 -25.97 23.85 4.73
CA LYS A 372 -26.71 24.28 3.53
C LYS A 372 -28.15 23.78 3.53
N LEU A 373 -28.39 22.54 3.95
CA LEU A 373 -29.74 22.00 4.11
C LEU A 373 -30.60 22.83 5.08
N LYS A 374 -30.00 23.42 6.13
CA LYS A 374 -30.71 24.39 7.01
C LYS A 374 -31.34 25.53 6.23
N VAL A 375 -30.60 26.08 5.26
CA VAL A 375 -31.00 27.25 4.49
C VAL A 375 -32.16 26.89 3.55
N PHE A 376 -32.13 25.70 2.95
CA PHE A 376 -33.14 25.28 1.98
C PHE A 376 -34.43 24.73 2.62
N THR A 377 -34.34 24.04 3.75
CA THR A 377 -35.48 23.28 4.31
C THR A 377 -36.37 24.06 5.26
N LYS A 378 -36.01 25.31 5.61
CA LYS A 378 -36.69 26.14 6.64
C LYS A 378 -36.91 25.43 8.00
N LEU A 379 -36.23 24.31 8.26
CA LEU A 379 -36.37 23.54 9.49
C LEU A 379 -35.86 24.34 10.70
N SER A 380 -36.54 24.21 11.84
CA SER A 380 -36.10 24.85 13.08
C SER A 380 -34.72 24.33 13.51
N ALA A 381 -33.88 25.22 14.05
CA ALA A 381 -32.52 24.89 14.47
C ALA A 381 -32.41 23.65 15.40
N PRO A 382 -33.34 23.42 16.36
CA PRO A 382 -33.31 22.22 17.21
C PRO A 382 -33.59 20.93 16.44
N LYS A 383 -34.55 20.94 15.51
CA LYS A 383 -34.88 19.76 14.68
C LYS A 383 -33.71 19.40 13.79
N LEU A 384 -33.13 20.40 13.13
CA LEU A 384 -31.97 20.17 12.29
C LEU A 384 -30.80 19.61 13.12
N HIS A 385 -30.47 20.23 14.27
CA HIS A 385 -29.41 19.73 15.14
C HIS A 385 -29.58 18.25 15.53
N LYS A 386 -30.80 17.83 15.89
CA LYS A 386 -31.12 16.41 16.15
C LYS A 386 -30.86 15.53 14.93
N ILE A 387 -31.32 15.94 13.74
CA ILE A 387 -31.06 15.21 12.48
C ILE A 387 -29.56 15.09 12.22
N GLY A 388 -28.79 16.16 12.41
CA GLY A 388 -27.34 16.15 12.19
C GLY A 388 -26.59 15.25 13.16
N VAL A 389 -27.00 15.26 14.44
CA VAL A 389 -26.45 14.35 15.45
C VAL A 389 -26.81 12.90 15.10
N CYS A 390 -28.07 12.60 14.77
CA CYS A 390 -28.48 11.26 14.36
C CYS A 390 -27.72 10.79 13.11
N ALA A 391 -27.62 11.60 12.06
CA ALA A 391 -26.89 11.27 10.84
C ALA A 391 -25.39 11.05 11.12
N SER A 392 -24.78 11.90 11.96
CA SER A 392 -23.37 11.73 12.35
C SER A 392 -23.15 10.46 13.17
N LEU A 393 -24.09 10.11 14.06
CA LEU A 393 -24.05 8.88 14.83
C LEU A 393 -24.26 7.66 13.94
N LEU A 394 -25.21 7.68 13.01
CA LEU A 394 -25.43 6.60 12.06
C LEU A 394 -24.21 6.38 11.17
N PHE A 395 -23.60 7.46 10.67
CA PHE A 395 -22.38 7.36 9.89
C PHE A 395 -21.19 6.85 10.71
N ALA A 396 -21.03 7.32 11.95
CA ALA A 396 -20.01 6.80 12.86
C ALA A 396 -20.24 5.32 13.21
N CYS A 397 -21.48 4.91 13.45
CA CYS A 397 -21.86 3.51 13.68
C CYS A 397 -21.57 2.67 12.45
N TYR A 398 -21.91 3.14 11.24
CA TYR A 398 -21.55 2.46 10.00
C TYR A 398 -20.04 2.28 9.86
N LEU A 399 -19.27 3.35 10.06
CA LEU A 399 -17.81 3.32 9.93
C LEU A 399 -17.13 2.40 10.95
N VAL A 400 -17.63 2.32 12.19
CA VAL A 400 -16.99 1.56 13.27
C VAL A 400 -17.57 0.16 13.39
N ILE A 401 -18.89 0.04 13.54
CA ILE A 401 -19.58 -1.23 13.70
C ILE A 401 -19.67 -1.95 12.36
N GLY A 402 -20.04 -1.26 11.27
CA GLY A 402 -20.11 -1.86 9.95
C GLY A 402 -18.75 -2.36 9.45
N ALA A 403 -17.70 -1.54 9.58
CA ALA A 403 -16.34 -1.97 9.24
C ALA A 403 -15.86 -3.10 10.15
N GLY A 404 -16.10 -3.02 11.47
CA GLY A 404 -15.73 -4.06 12.42
C GLY A 404 -16.41 -5.39 12.11
N LEU A 405 -17.74 -5.40 11.95
CA LEU A 405 -18.52 -6.60 11.59
C LEU A 405 -18.03 -7.21 10.28
N LEU A 406 -17.79 -6.39 9.26
CA LEU A 406 -17.29 -6.87 7.97
C LEU A 406 -15.90 -7.48 8.07
N SER A 407 -14.96 -6.79 8.72
CA SER A 407 -13.60 -7.26 8.93
C SER A 407 -13.57 -8.62 9.61
N CYS A 408 -14.42 -8.78 10.61
CA CYS A 408 -14.46 -10.03 11.35
C CYS A 408 -15.29 -11.12 10.67
N ALA A 409 -16.31 -10.77 9.88
CA ALA A 409 -17.00 -11.72 9.01
C ALA A 409 -16.04 -12.29 7.97
N LYS A 410 -15.23 -11.45 7.32
CA LYS A 410 -14.17 -11.88 6.38
C LYS A 410 -13.10 -12.73 7.07
N ALA A 411 -12.68 -12.33 8.27
CA ALA A 411 -11.71 -13.10 9.04
C ALA A 411 -12.28 -14.44 9.54
N GLY A 412 -13.60 -14.59 9.55
CA GLY A 412 -14.32 -15.78 10.01
C GLY A 412 -14.19 -15.94 11.52
N TRP A 413 -15.04 -15.28 12.31
CA TRP A 413 -14.87 -15.10 13.77
C TRP A 413 -14.50 -16.37 14.56
N SER A 414 -14.98 -17.55 14.16
CA SER A 414 -14.61 -18.83 14.79
C SER A 414 -13.18 -19.31 14.47
N LYS A 415 -12.60 -18.83 13.37
CA LYS A 415 -11.26 -19.16 12.86
C LYS A 415 -10.21 -18.09 13.15
N VAL A 416 -10.61 -16.88 13.56
CA VAL A 416 -9.68 -15.77 13.89
C VAL A 416 -8.70 -16.12 15.02
N LEU A 417 -9.13 -16.98 15.95
CA LEU A 417 -8.29 -17.49 17.04
C LEU A 417 -7.57 -18.79 16.68
N ALA A 418 -7.90 -19.41 15.55
CA ALA A 418 -7.23 -20.60 15.06
C ALA A 418 -6.04 -20.22 14.18
N TYR A 419 -5.06 -21.12 14.08
CA TYR A 419 -4.06 -20.99 13.02
C TYR A 419 -4.76 -21.13 11.66
N PRO A 420 -4.50 -20.22 10.71
CA PRO A 420 -5.08 -20.33 9.38
C PRO A 420 -4.66 -21.65 8.73
N ALA A 421 -5.59 -22.32 8.07
CA ALA A 421 -5.25 -23.47 7.26
C ALA A 421 -4.29 -23.03 6.15
N GLU A 422 -3.26 -23.85 5.94
CA GLU A 422 -2.32 -23.63 4.85
C GLU A 422 -3.03 -23.75 3.50
N PRO A 423 -2.88 -22.78 2.59
CA PRO A 423 -3.45 -22.89 1.26
C PRO A 423 -2.63 -23.86 0.39
N GLU A 424 -3.31 -24.60 -0.50
CA GLU A 424 -2.69 -25.51 -1.49
C GLU A 424 -1.51 -24.86 -2.24
N THR A 425 -1.68 -23.57 -2.57
CA THR A 425 -0.67 -22.76 -3.26
C THR A 425 0.66 -22.65 -2.48
N PHE A 426 0.58 -22.58 -1.14
CA PHE A 426 1.76 -22.52 -0.29
C PHE A 426 2.37 -23.91 -0.07
N SER A 427 1.56 -24.96 -0.05
CA SER A 427 2.04 -26.34 -0.04
C SER A 427 2.90 -26.63 -1.27
N ASP A 428 2.41 -26.31 -2.46
CA ASP A 428 3.14 -26.50 -3.71
C ASP A 428 4.42 -25.65 -3.80
N PHE A 429 4.38 -24.42 -3.29
CA PHE A 429 5.57 -23.58 -3.17
C PHE A 429 6.62 -24.22 -2.24
N ARG A 430 6.20 -24.74 -1.08
CA ARG A 430 7.09 -25.43 -0.13
C ARG A 430 7.72 -26.68 -0.75
N ASP A 431 6.93 -27.51 -1.44
CA ASP A 431 7.42 -28.70 -2.13
C ASP A 431 8.46 -28.33 -3.20
N THR A 432 8.18 -27.25 -3.95
CA THR A 432 9.12 -26.71 -4.94
C THR A 432 10.41 -26.24 -4.30
N VAL A 433 10.34 -25.47 -3.20
CA VAL A 433 11.53 -24.99 -2.47
C VAL A 433 12.37 -26.16 -1.95
N ALA A 434 11.73 -27.19 -1.40
CA ALA A 434 12.42 -28.39 -0.92
C ALA A 434 13.15 -29.10 -2.06
N TRP A 435 12.45 -29.35 -3.18
CA TRP A 435 13.04 -29.98 -4.35
C TRP A 435 14.22 -29.17 -4.90
N VAL A 436 14.08 -27.85 -5.05
CA VAL A 436 15.14 -26.97 -5.58
C VAL A 436 16.41 -27.05 -4.73
N LYS A 437 16.29 -27.05 -3.39
CA LYS A 437 17.44 -27.14 -2.49
C LYS A 437 18.17 -28.47 -2.57
N GLU A 438 17.43 -29.56 -2.77
CA GLU A 438 17.98 -30.91 -2.80
C GLU A 438 18.52 -31.31 -4.18
N ASN A 439 17.92 -30.79 -5.27
CA ASN A 439 18.15 -31.30 -6.62
C ASN A 439 18.88 -30.33 -7.56
N THR A 440 19.21 -29.11 -7.13
CA THR A 440 19.92 -28.14 -7.99
C THR A 440 21.22 -27.62 -7.38
N PRO A 441 22.28 -27.38 -8.17
CA PRO A 441 23.54 -26.78 -7.72
C PRO A 441 23.36 -25.44 -6.98
N PRO A 442 24.23 -25.11 -6.01
CA PRO A 442 24.21 -23.86 -5.23
C PRO A 442 24.08 -22.55 -6.05
N ASP A 443 24.68 -22.54 -7.22
CA ASP A 443 24.85 -21.43 -8.14
C ASP A 443 23.82 -21.41 -9.28
N SER A 444 22.89 -22.38 -9.32
CA SER A 444 21.88 -22.41 -10.38
C SER A 444 20.99 -21.18 -10.39
N VAL A 445 20.66 -20.73 -11.60
CA VAL A 445 19.85 -19.54 -11.85
C VAL A 445 18.48 -19.94 -12.40
N PHE A 446 17.43 -19.26 -11.92
CA PHE A 446 16.04 -19.58 -12.26
C PHE A 446 15.35 -18.42 -12.99
N VAL A 447 14.39 -18.76 -13.83
CA VAL A 447 13.34 -17.83 -14.27
C VAL A 447 12.05 -18.18 -13.53
N CYS A 448 11.49 -17.24 -12.76
CA CYS A 448 10.24 -17.43 -12.02
C CYS A 448 9.47 -16.11 -11.86
N ASN A 449 8.20 -16.18 -11.47
CA ASN A 449 7.36 -14.98 -11.36
C ASN A 449 7.70 -14.16 -10.10
N ASN A 450 8.13 -14.80 -9.02
CA ASN A 450 8.42 -14.15 -7.75
C ASN A 450 9.87 -14.35 -7.29
N ASP A 451 10.82 -13.80 -8.05
CA ASP A 451 12.25 -13.93 -7.80
C ASP A 451 12.72 -13.56 -6.39
N PRO A 452 12.21 -12.52 -5.69
CA PRO A 452 12.78 -12.16 -4.40
C PRO A 452 12.39 -13.18 -3.33
N VAL A 453 11.15 -13.67 -3.37
CA VAL A 453 10.67 -14.71 -2.46
C VAL A 453 11.35 -16.03 -2.76
N PHE A 454 11.45 -16.38 -4.05
CA PHE A 454 12.15 -17.59 -4.47
C PHE A 454 13.58 -17.58 -3.94
N TYR A 455 14.32 -16.48 -4.10
CA TYR A 455 15.65 -16.30 -3.52
C TYR A 455 15.67 -16.41 -2.00
N LEU A 456 14.77 -15.72 -1.28
CA LEU A 456 14.74 -15.76 0.19
C LEU A 456 14.53 -17.17 0.74
N TYR A 457 13.71 -17.99 0.06
CA TYR A 457 13.43 -19.35 0.48
C TYR A 457 14.47 -20.37 0.00
N THR A 458 15.06 -20.21 -1.18
CA THR A 458 15.94 -21.22 -1.81
C THR A 458 17.43 -20.87 -1.73
N GLY A 459 17.78 -19.59 -1.64
CA GLY A 459 19.12 -19.07 -1.82
C GLY A 459 19.60 -19.02 -3.27
N ARG A 460 18.72 -19.28 -4.25
CA ARG A 460 19.04 -19.27 -5.70
C ARG A 460 18.70 -17.92 -6.32
N HIS A 461 19.57 -17.42 -7.19
CA HIS A 461 19.24 -16.25 -8.00
C HIS A 461 18.11 -16.57 -8.96
N ALA A 462 17.24 -15.58 -9.15
CA ALA A 462 16.12 -15.70 -10.05
C ALA A 462 15.82 -14.38 -10.76
N ILE A 463 15.16 -14.46 -11.91
CA ILE A 463 14.68 -13.29 -12.65
C ILE A 463 13.25 -13.55 -13.17
N MET A 464 12.49 -12.48 -13.35
CA MET A 464 11.16 -12.56 -13.98
C MET A 464 11.23 -12.99 -15.46
N PRO A 465 10.23 -13.75 -15.95
CA PRO A 465 10.20 -14.23 -17.33
C PRO A 465 9.94 -13.14 -18.37
N SER A 466 9.55 -11.95 -17.94
CA SER A 466 9.39 -10.81 -18.83
C SER A 466 9.72 -9.50 -18.11
N ARG A 467 9.84 -8.43 -18.90
CA ARG A 467 10.14 -7.09 -18.39
C ARG A 467 9.01 -6.49 -17.56
N MET A 468 7.89 -7.19 -17.40
CA MET A 468 6.63 -6.61 -16.98
C MET A 468 6.08 -7.17 -15.68
N GLU A 469 5.43 -6.30 -14.92
CA GLU A 469 4.61 -6.65 -13.76
C GLU A 469 3.47 -7.60 -14.16
N LEU A 470 3.67 -8.91 -13.96
CA LEU A 470 2.69 -9.98 -14.22
C LEU A 470 1.29 -9.71 -13.66
N TRP A 471 1.19 -8.84 -12.64
CA TRP A 471 -0.05 -8.51 -11.98
C TRP A 471 -0.84 -7.36 -12.63
N ARG A 472 -0.35 -6.70 -13.70
CA ARG A 472 -0.95 -5.43 -14.16
C ARG A 472 -1.75 -5.39 -15.45
N PHE A 473 -1.79 -6.42 -16.28
CA PHE A 473 -2.60 -6.35 -17.50
C PHE A 473 -3.31 -7.67 -17.83
N VAL A 474 -4.64 -7.59 -18.01
CA VAL A 474 -5.55 -8.74 -18.19
C VAL A 474 -5.76 -9.05 -19.68
N GLU A 475 -5.33 -8.16 -20.58
CA GLU A 475 -5.68 -8.22 -22.00
C GLU A 475 -4.48 -8.51 -22.92
N ASP A 476 -3.26 -8.15 -22.52
CA ASP A 476 -2.07 -8.25 -23.36
C ASP A 476 -1.13 -9.38 -22.88
N ARG A 477 -0.73 -10.25 -23.81
CA ARG A 477 0.11 -11.43 -23.58
C ARG A 477 1.57 -11.03 -23.35
N TYR A 478 1.90 -10.54 -22.16
CA TYR A 478 3.22 -9.93 -21.89
C TYR A 478 4.34 -10.91 -21.51
N VAL A 479 4.02 -12.15 -21.14
CA VAL A 479 5.00 -13.23 -21.24
C VAL A 479 4.77 -13.90 -22.58
N ASP A 480 5.76 -13.77 -23.44
CA ASP A 480 5.83 -14.35 -24.77
C ASP A 480 7.17 -15.10 -24.94
N THR A 481 7.32 -15.78 -26.06
CA THR A 481 8.52 -16.57 -26.35
C THR A 481 9.80 -15.73 -26.34
N ASP A 482 9.73 -14.49 -26.83
CA ASP A 482 10.91 -13.62 -26.94
C ASP A 482 11.34 -13.06 -25.60
N SER A 483 10.40 -12.68 -24.75
CA SER A 483 10.67 -12.19 -23.40
C SER A 483 11.25 -13.28 -22.51
N LEU A 484 10.71 -14.51 -22.57
CA LEU A 484 11.26 -15.64 -21.84
C LEU A 484 12.68 -15.98 -22.31
N ARG A 485 12.93 -16.01 -23.64
CA ARG A 485 14.28 -16.20 -24.19
C ARG A 485 15.24 -15.13 -23.72
N LYS A 486 14.86 -13.85 -23.80
CA LYS A 486 15.69 -12.75 -23.28
C LYS A 486 16.00 -12.88 -21.79
N ALA A 487 15.06 -13.38 -20.99
CA ALA A 487 15.28 -13.65 -19.57
C ALA A 487 16.31 -14.75 -19.36
N ILE A 488 16.16 -15.89 -20.05
CA ILE A 488 17.09 -17.01 -20.01
C ILE A 488 18.48 -16.57 -20.49
N ASP A 489 18.58 -15.92 -21.64
CA ASP A 489 19.84 -15.49 -22.25
C ASP A 489 20.58 -14.48 -21.36
N PHE A 490 19.85 -13.53 -20.76
CA PHE A 490 20.45 -12.53 -19.87
C PHE A 490 20.95 -13.12 -18.56
N SER A 491 20.17 -14.03 -17.96
CA SER A 491 20.46 -14.59 -16.65
C SER A 491 21.33 -15.84 -16.68
N HIS A 492 21.51 -16.44 -17.85
CA HIS A 492 22.05 -17.79 -18.01
C HIS A 492 21.28 -18.81 -17.15
N ALA A 493 19.95 -18.72 -17.15
CA ALA A 493 19.11 -19.57 -16.31
C ALA A 493 19.23 -21.05 -16.68
N ASP A 494 19.37 -21.89 -15.68
CA ASP A 494 19.36 -23.36 -15.78
C ASP A 494 17.95 -23.93 -15.73
N TYR A 495 17.01 -23.19 -15.13
CA TYR A 495 15.65 -23.66 -14.87
C TYR A 495 14.60 -22.58 -15.08
N VAL A 496 13.39 -23.00 -15.44
CA VAL A 496 12.19 -22.16 -15.49
C VAL A 496 11.13 -22.75 -14.58
N VAL A 497 10.61 -21.93 -13.66
CA VAL A 497 9.54 -22.30 -12.73
C VAL A 497 8.22 -21.77 -13.26
N ASN A 498 7.37 -22.67 -13.75
CA ASN A 498 5.99 -22.35 -14.09
C ASN A 498 5.14 -22.37 -12.82
N GLU A 499 4.93 -21.20 -12.23
CA GLU A 499 4.07 -20.99 -11.08
C GLU A 499 2.91 -20.02 -11.42
N PRO A 500 1.81 -20.02 -10.66
CA PRO A 500 0.73 -19.06 -10.87
C PRO A 500 1.18 -17.66 -10.45
N ALA A 501 0.95 -16.66 -11.30
CA ALA A 501 1.12 -15.26 -10.89
C ALA A 501 -0.12 -14.79 -10.14
N TYR A 502 -0.02 -14.57 -8.83
CA TYR A 502 -1.15 -14.14 -7.99
C TYR A 502 -1.35 -12.62 -8.01
N ARG A 503 -2.61 -12.18 -8.05
CA ARG A 503 -3.01 -10.79 -7.82
C ARG A 503 -3.48 -10.56 -6.38
N SER A 504 -3.34 -9.32 -5.94
CA SER A 504 -4.00 -8.77 -4.74
C SER A 504 -5.53 -8.95 -4.73
N SER A 505 -6.14 -9.15 -5.90
CA SER A 505 -7.56 -9.43 -6.11
C SER A 505 -7.94 -10.92 -6.08
N GLY A 506 -6.99 -11.84 -5.89
CA GLY A 506 -7.24 -13.28 -5.82
C GLY A 506 -7.27 -14.01 -7.17
N PHE A 507 -7.06 -13.31 -8.29
CA PHE A 507 -6.90 -13.95 -9.61
C PHE A 507 -5.48 -14.46 -9.80
N SER A 508 -5.33 -15.65 -10.38
CA SER A 508 -4.03 -16.23 -10.78
C SER A 508 -3.96 -16.42 -12.29
N TYR A 509 -2.81 -16.11 -12.89
CA TYR A 509 -2.58 -16.32 -14.32
C TYR A 509 -1.42 -17.28 -14.56
N ILE A 510 -1.61 -18.23 -15.46
CA ILE A 510 -0.58 -19.18 -15.93
C ILE A 510 -0.16 -18.77 -17.33
N GLN A 511 0.52 -17.62 -17.45
CA GLN A 511 1.02 -17.14 -18.74
C GLN A 511 2.26 -17.93 -19.17
N LEU A 512 3.17 -18.21 -18.22
CA LEU A 512 4.44 -18.88 -18.48
C LEU A 512 4.25 -20.31 -19.00
N GLY A 513 3.32 -21.08 -18.45
CA GLY A 513 3.01 -22.44 -18.92
C GLY A 513 2.56 -22.49 -20.38
N ARG A 514 1.86 -21.46 -20.88
CA ARG A 514 1.50 -21.37 -22.30
C ARG A 514 2.73 -21.16 -23.18
N VAL A 515 3.61 -20.23 -22.79
CA VAL A 515 4.85 -19.94 -23.53
C VAL A 515 5.78 -21.15 -23.57
N ILE A 516 5.90 -21.89 -22.47
CA ILE A 516 6.67 -23.14 -22.43
C ILE A 516 6.07 -24.17 -23.40
N THR A 517 4.74 -24.31 -23.41
CA THR A 517 4.05 -25.21 -24.36
C THR A 517 4.30 -24.81 -25.81
N ASP A 518 4.28 -23.51 -26.12
CA ASP A 518 4.55 -23.01 -27.47
C ASP A 518 6.01 -23.25 -27.89
N LEU A 519 6.98 -23.10 -26.98
CA LEU A 519 8.38 -23.43 -27.20
C LEU A 519 8.62 -24.92 -27.44
N GLN A 520 7.98 -25.79 -26.65
CA GLN A 520 8.03 -27.25 -26.82
C GLN A 520 7.48 -27.70 -28.17
N ARG A 521 6.45 -27.01 -28.70
CA ARG A 521 5.93 -27.24 -30.05
C ARG A 521 6.92 -26.83 -31.14
N LEU A 522 7.66 -25.75 -30.95
CA LEU A 522 8.67 -25.27 -31.89
C LEU A 522 9.92 -26.16 -31.91
N ARG A 523 10.31 -26.73 -30.77
CA ARG A 523 11.44 -27.67 -30.63
C ARG A 523 11.07 -28.78 -29.67
N SER A 524 10.69 -29.94 -30.22
CA SER A 524 10.37 -31.13 -29.43
C SER A 524 11.54 -31.51 -28.52
N GLY A 525 11.25 -31.83 -27.26
CA GLY A 525 12.25 -32.15 -26.23
C GLY A 525 12.81 -30.95 -25.46
N SER A 526 12.61 -29.71 -25.93
CA SER A 526 13.03 -28.53 -25.17
C SER A 526 12.24 -28.38 -23.87
N PHE A 527 12.86 -27.82 -22.82
CA PHE A 527 12.23 -27.63 -21.50
C PHE A 527 11.66 -28.95 -20.92
N PRO A 528 12.46 -29.99 -20.63
CA PRO A 528 11.94 -31.17 -19.95
C PRO A 528 11.47 -30.80 -18.54
N CYS A 529 10.28 -31.27 -18.18
CA CYS A 529 9.73 -31.13 -16.82
C CYS A 529 10.53 -32.04 -15.89
N VAL A 530 11.24 -31.45 -14.93
CA VAL A 530 12.07 -32.17 -13.96
C VAL A 530 11.42 -32.28 -12.58
N PHE A 531 10.35 -31.52 -12.36
CA PHE A 531 9.56 -31.56 -11.13
C PHE A 531 8.13 -31.06 -11.36
N GLU A 532 7.17 -31.72 -10.72
CA GLU A 532 5.78 -31.28 -10.60
C GLU A 532 5.39 -31.34 -9.13
N SER A 533 4.82 -30.26 -8.61
CA SER A 533 4.35 -30.17 -7.23
C SER A 533 3.13 -31.07 -6.98
N LYS A 534 2.84 -31.34 -5.71
CA LYS A 534 1.79 -32.27 -5.30
C LYS A 534 0.40 -31.90 -5.84
N GLU A 535 0.01 -30.64 -5.73
CA GLU A 535 -1.27 -30.11 -6.23
C GLU A 535 -1.18 -29.64 -7.69
N LYS A 536 -0.02 -29.87 -8.34
CA LYS A 536 0.25 -29.59 -9.77
C LYS A 536 0.11 -28.12 -10.19
N LEU A 537 0.17 -27.19 -9.24
CA LEU A 537 0.15 -25.76 -9.52
C LEU A 537 1.52 -25.24 -9.95
N VAL A 538 2.60 -25.92 -9.57
CA VAL A 538 3.98 -25.54 -9.87
C VAL A 538 4.70 -26.66 -10.62
N ARG A 539 5.42 -26.27 -11.68
CA ARG A 539 6.31 -27.17 -12.44
C ARG A 539 7.66 -26.52 -12.65
N VAL A 540 8.73 -27.31 -12.56
CA VAL A 540 10.09 -26.85 -12.88
C VAL A 540 10.56 -27.53 -14.16
N PHE A 541 11.07 -26.73 -15.08
CA PHE A 541 11.60 -27.17 -16.36
C PHE A 541 13.08 -26.85 -16.43
N LYS A 542 13.89 -27.75 -16.98
CA LYS A 542 15.31 -27.51 -17.21
C LYS A 542 15.52 -26.77 -18.54
N VAL A 543 16.41 -25.79 -18.58
CA VAL A 543 16.82 -25.09 -19.80
C VAL A 543 17.92 -25.91 -20.48
N GLU A 544 17.81 -26.13 -21.80
CA GLU A 544 18.76 -26.90 -22.63
C GLU A 544 19.42 -26.08 -23.73
#